data_AF-A0A1Q7UKX1-F1
#
_entry.id   AF-A0A1Q7UKX1-F1
#
_cell.length_a   1.000
_cell.length_b   1.000
_cell.length_c   1.000
_cell.angle_alpha   90.00
_cell.angle_beta   90.00
_cell.angle_gamma   90.00
#
_symmetry.space_group_name_H-M   'P 1'
#
loop_
_entity.id
_entity.type
_entity.pdbx_description
1 polymer ?
#
loop_
_entity_poly.entity_id
_entity_poly.type
_entity_poly.pdbx_seq_one_letter_code
_entity_poly.pdbx_strand_id
1 'polypeptide(L)'
;MAAQEPGQQPSLTALPRLEDLPQKGDGYDVDAVQSAFEAFRRHSSQLQAQLRVLQAASRSGQTVEPTGHAVRMDALHLIRSAAEFADTVEADAQRASEAQLAKTEEEVRRRRREQQDRDAEIERYRQESERQRAEVLNAARNEARELLANANRDATQELREAEAKGNRLLEQSRHQATELTNATRAEVEQTLEWARAQAGAILSRAQTGTEQLLAAAGLGEQEIKRVAESIVEAAKGSIEATRTPPAAAARPAAPVAAPPVSSEPAEEAEAPAAVEDESQHEEQP
;
A
#
# COMPACT_ATOMS: atom_id res chain seq x y z
N MET A 1 7.24 -70.85 77.11
CA MET A 1 6.45 -70.52 75.92
C MET A 1 7.00 -69.19 75.39
N ALA A 2 7.95 -69.12 74.46
CA ALA A 2 8.07 -69.68 73.10
C ALA A 2 7.02 -69.12 72.11
N ALA A 3 7.44 -68.18 71.28
CA ALA A 3 7.07 -68.06 69.86
C ALA A 3 8.17 -67.27 69.14
N GLN A 4 9.16 -67.99 68.61
CA GLN A 4 10.17 -67.50 67.68
C GLN A 4 9.59 -67.70 66.27
N GLU A 5 9.37 -66.62 65.52
CA GLU A 5 8.89 -66.69 64.14
C GLU A 5 9.98 -67.24 63.20
N PRO A 6 9.65 -68.17 62.28
CA PRO A 6 10.60 -68.66 61.29
C PRO A 6 10.51 -67.87 59.98
N GLY A 7 11.69 -67.55 59.42
CA GLY A 7 11.89 -67.58 57.97
C GLY A 7 11.61 -66.31 57.17
N GLN A 8 12.16 -65.16 57.58
CA GLN A 8 12.26 -64.01 56.68
C GLN A 8 13.36 -64.29 55.64
N GLN A 9 12.95 -64.68 54.43
CA GLN A 9 13.84 -64.80 53.28
C GLN A 9 14.45 -63.42 52.99
N PRO A 10 15.78 -63.30 52.79
CA PRO A 10 16.37 -62.03 52.38
C PRO A 10 15.89 -61.74 50.96
N SER A 11 14.96 -60.78 50.83
CA SER A 11 14.54 -60.22 49.55
C SER A 11 15.78 -59.73 48.83
N LEU A 12 16.12 -60.37 47.70
CA LEU A 12 17.13 -59.89 46.77
C LEU A 12 16.72 -58.47 46.37
N THR A 13 17.39 -57.46 46.93
CA THR A 13 17.19 -56.07 46.54
C THR A 13 17.53 -55.96 45.06
N ALA A 14 16.50 -55.68 44.25
CA ALA A 14 16.64 -55.46 42.83
C ALA A 14 17.77 -54.47 42.58
N LEU A 15 18.61 -54.76 41.57
CA LEU A 15 19.63 -53.82 41.11
C LEU A 15 18.97 -52.45 40.91
N PRO A 16 19.49 -51.37 41.50
CA PRO A 16 18.91 -50.04 41.32
C PRO A 16 18.86 -49.73 39.83
N ARG A 17 17.65 -49.58 39.27
CA ARG A 17 17.48 -49.29 37.85
C ARG A 17 17.84 -47.82 37.62
N LEU A 18 18.29 -47.48 36.43
CA LEU A 18 18.65 -46.10 36.07
C LEU A 18 17.49 -45.11 36.32
N GLU A 19 16.27 -45.62 36.24
CA GLU A 19 15.00 -44.90 36.43
C GLU A 19 14.69 -44.57 37.91
N ASP A 20 15.32 -45.25 38.87
CA ASP A 20 15.07 -45.08 40.32
C ASP A 20 16.00 -44.05 40.97
N LEU A 21 16.90 -43.43 40.19
CA LEU A 21 17.85 -42.44 40.69
C LEU A 21 17.14 -41.08 40.86
N PRO A 22 17.25 -40.44 42.03
CA PRO A 22 16.60 -39.15 42.27
C PRO A 22 17.14 -38.08 41.31
N GLN A 23 16.23 -37.44 40.58
CA GLN A 23 16.52 -36.36 39.64
C GLN A 23 16.25 -35.00 40.30
N LYS A 24 17.10 -34.02 40.02
CA LYS A 24 16.96 -32.64 40.51
C LYS A 24 17.08 -31.67 39.34
N GLY A 25 15.96 -31.10 38.92
CA GLY A 25 15.90 -30.24 37.74
C GLY A 25 16.16 -31.04 36.46
N ASP A 26 17.09 -30.57 35.62
CA ASP A 26 17.40 -31.16 34.31
C ASP A 26 18.50 -32.26 34.35
N GLY A 27 18.82 -32.80 35.55
CA GLY A 27 19.89 -33.80 35.72
C GLY A 27 19.78 -34.66 36.97
N TYR A 28 20.74 -35.60 37.11
CA TYR A 28 20.83 -36.51 38.26
C TYR A 28 21.50 -35.86 39.47
N ASP A 29 20.99 -36.15 40.67
CA ASP A 29 21.59 -35.66 41.92
C ASP A 29 22.86 -36.44 42.25
N VAL A 30 24.03 -35.80 42.09
CA VAL A 30 25.35 -36.42 42.21
C VAL A 30 25.58 -37.04 43.59
N ASP A 31 25.14 -36.37 44.67
CA ASP A 31 25.36 -36.83 46.04
C ASP A 31 24.49 -38.06 46.35
N ALA A 32 23.25 -38.06 45.86
CA ALA A 32 22.32 -39.16 46.04
C ALA A 32 22.70 -40.39 45.21
N VAL A 33 23.15 -40.19 43.96
CA VAL A 33 23.70 -41.25 43.12
C VAL A 33 24.92 -41.87 43.79
N GLN A 34 25.86 -41.06 44.29
CA GLN A 34 27.06 -41.54 44.97
C GLN A 34 26.72 -42.38 46.21
N SER A 35 25.75 -41.94 47.02
CA SER A 35 25.27 -42.69 48.18
C SER A 35 24.65 -44.04 47.82
N ALA A 36 23.83 -44.09 46.75
CA ALA A 36 23.23 -45.34 46.26
C ALA A 36 24.28 -46.35 45.78
N PHE A 37 25.31 -45.90 45.06
CA PHE A 37 26.43 -46.75 44.63
C PHE A 37 27.28 -47.24 45.80
N GLU A 38 27.48 -46.42 46.84
CA GLU A 38 28.21 -46.83 48.04
C GLU A 38 27.44 -47.88 48.86
N ALA A 39 26.12 -47.71 49.00
CA ALA A 39 25.24 -48.70 49.62
C ALA A 39 25.26 -50.03 48.86
N PHE A 40 25.20 -50.00 47.52
CA PHE A 40 25.34 -51.19 46.70
C PHE A 40 26.71 -51.87 46.87
N ARG A 41 27.81 -51.09 46.93
CA ARG A 41 29.15 -51.64 47.18
C ARG A 41 29.23 -52.35 48.54
N ARG A 42 28.69 -51.76 49.61
CA ARG A 42 28.63 -52.38 50.94
C ARG A 42 27.78 -53.66 50.93
N HIS A 43 26.67 -53.66 50.21
CA HIS A 43 25.83 -54.85 50.07
C HIS A 43 26.54 -55.96 49.26
N SER A 44 27.23 -55.60 48.18
CA SER A 44 27.99 -56.57 47.37
C SER A 44 29.13 -57.22 48.15
N SER A 45 29.82 -56.47 49.02
CA SER A 45 30.87 -57.02 49.87
C SER A 45 30.29 -57.90 50.99
N GLN A 46 29.12 -57.54 51.54
CA GLN A 46 28.38 -58.38 52.49
C GLN A 46 27.91 -59.70 51.83
N LEU A 47 27.42 -59.66 50.60
CA LEU A 47 27.04 -60.85 49.83
C LEU A 47 28.27 -61.74 49.54
N GLN A 48 29.40 -61.15 49.15
CA GLN A 48 30.65 -61.90 48.95
C GLN A 48 31.15 -62.55 50.25
N ALA A 49 30.99 -61.89 51.39
CA ALA A 49 31.30 -62.46 52.69
C ALA A 49 30.36 -63.63 53.03
N GLN A 50 29.06 -63.49 52.79
CA GLN A 50 28.07 -64.55 52.99
C GLN A 50 28.34 -65.75 52.06
N LEU A 51 28.71 -65.51 50.79
CA LEU A 51 29.08 -66.57 49.85
C LEU A 51 30.37 -67.28 50.28
N ARG A 52 31.36 -66.58 50.83
CA ARG A 52 32.55 -67.23 51.41
C ARG A 52 32.20 -68.08 52.63
N VAL A 53 31.29 -67.63 53.48
CA VAL A 53 30.81 -68.41 54.64
C VAL A 53 30.02 -69.64 54.19
N LEU A 54 29.14 -69.51 53.19
CA LEU A 54 28.40 -70.64 52.63
C LEU A 54 29.30 -71.62 51.87
N GLN A 55 30.33 -71.13 51.16
CA GLN A 55 31.32 -71.99 50.53
C GLN A 55 32.23 -72.68 51.57
N ALA A 56 32.55 -72.00 52.68
CA ALA A 56 33.27 -72.61 53.79
C ALA A 56 32.40 -73.66 54.51
N ALA A 57 31.11 -73.39 54.72
CA ALA A 57 30.14 -74.34 55.28
C ALA A 57 29.89 -75.54 54.34
N SER A 58 29.83 -75.31 53.02
CA SER A 58 29.70 -76.34 51.98
C SER A 58 30.93 -77.25 51.89
N ARG A 59 32.13 -76.76 52.23
CA ARG A 59 33.35 -77.58 52.31
C ARG A 59 33.44 -78.42 53.59
N SER A 60 32.67 -78.10 54.63
CA SER A 60 32.79 -78.70 55.96
C SER A 60 31.76 -79.76 56.32
N GLY A 61 30.91 -80.23 55.39
CA GLY A 61 29.97 -81.30 55.72
C GLY A 61 29.22 -81.90 54.54
N GLN A 62 29.54 -83.17 54.27
CA GLN A 62 28.66 -84.17 53.66
C GLN A 62 28.43 -84.07 52.14
N THR A 63 29.45 -84.50 51.38
CA THR A 63 29.30 -85.00 50.01
C THR A 63 28.47 -86.29 50.03
N VAL A 64 27.14 -86.17 50.05
CA VAL A 64 26.28 -87.22 49.49
C VAL A 64 26.38 -87.04 47.98
N GLU A 65 26.95 -88.02 47.29
CA GLU A 65 26.85 -88.09 45.82
C GLU A 65 25.35 -88.03 45.47
N PRO A 66 24.86 -86.94 44.86
CA PRO A 66 23.47 -86.85 44.52
C PRO A 66 23.25 -87.90 43.42
N THR A 67 22.52 -88.96 43.76
CA THR A 67 22.14 -89.99 42.78
C THR A 67 21.64 -89.30 41.52
N GLY A 68 22.09 -89.74 40.33
CA GLY A 68 21.77 -89.05 39.06
C GLY A 68 20.27 -88.93 38.75
N HIS A 69 19.40 -89.52 39.55
CA HIS A 69 17.96 -89.28 39.54
C HIS A 69 17.56 -87.96 40.25
N ALA A 70 18.14 -87.65 41.42
CA ALA A 70 17.88 -86.39 42.14
C ALA A 70 18.32 -85.17 41.32
N VAL A 71 19.53 -85.22 40.73
CA VAL A 71 20.03 -84.16 39.85
C VAL A 71 19.14 -83.95 38.63
N ARG A 72 18.59 -85.04 38.06
CA ARG A 72 17.64 -84.95 36.94
C ARG A 72 16.30 -84.35 37.36
N MET A 73 15.78 -84.70 38.53
CA MET A 73 14.55 -84.13 39.06
C MET A 73 14.70 -82.64 39.39
N ASP A 74 15.81 -82.25 40.00
CA ASP A 74 16.14 -80.85 40.29
C ASP A 74 16.31 -80.04 39.00
N ALA A 75 16.98 -80.60 37.98
CA ALA A 75 17.10 -79.95 36.67
C ALA A 75 15.73 -79.76 35.98
N LEU A 76 14.83 -80.74 36.05
CA LEU A 76 13.47 -80.61 35.53
C LEU A 76 12.64 -79.57 36.30
N HIS A 77 12.81 -79.49 37.62
CA HIS A 77 12.16 -78.47 38.44
C HIS A 77 12.68 -77.07 38.09
N LEU A 78 13.99 -76.92 37.89
CA LEU A 78 14.61 -75.66 37.48
C LEU A 78 14.18 -75.23 36.07
N ILE A 79 14.05 -76.17 35.12
CA ILE A 79 13.52 -75.87 33.79
C ILE A 79 12.06 -75.43 33.87
N ARG A 80 11.25 -76.08 34.72
CA ARG A 80 9.85 -75.67 34.93
C ARG A 80 9.76 -74.29 35.56
N SER A 81 10.52 -74.02 36.62
CA SER A 81 10.51 -72.70 37.26
C SER A 81 11.06 -71.60 36.34
N ALA A 82 12.03 -71.92 35.49
CA ALA A 82 12.51 -71.01 34.45
C ALA A 82 11.44 -70.73 33.38
N ALA A 83 10.66 -71.73 32.99
CA ALA A 83 9.55 -71.55 32.04
C ALA A 83 8.42 -70.69 32.65
N GLU A 84 8.00 -71.00 33.88
CA GLU A 84 7.00 -70.20 34.61
C GLU A 84 7.49 -68.75 34.81
N PHE A 85 8.78 -68.56 35.11
CA PHE A 85 9.37 -67.23 35.21
C PHE A 85 9.37 -66.49 33.86
N ALA A 86 9.70 -67.17 32.76
CA ALA A 86 9.63 -66.57 31.42
C ALA A 86 8.20 -66.13 31.06
N ASP A 87 7.19 -66.94 31.39
CA ASP A 87 5.78 -66.58 31.19
C ASP A 87 5.40 -65.34 32.01
N THR A 88 5.90 -65.21 33.24
CA THR A 88 5.66 -63.99 34.05
C THR A 88 6.34 -62.75 33.47
N VAL A 89 7.57 -62.90 32.95
CA VAL A 89 8.30 -61.79 32.31
C VAL A 89 7.59 -61.35 31.03
N GLU A 90 7.08 -62.30 30.24
CA GLU A 90 6.31 -61.99 29.04
C GLU A 90 5.01 -61.25 29.40
N ALA A 91 4.25 -61.75 30.38
CA ALA A 91 3.02 -61.10 30.81
C ALA A 91 3.25 -59.68 31.35
N ASP A 92 4.32 -59.46 32.13
CA ASP A 92 4.66 -58.13 32.64
C ASP A 92 5.15 -57.20 31.52
N ALA A 93 5.92 -57.71 30.56
CA ALA A 93 6.33 -56.94 29.38
C ALA A 93 5.14 -56.54 28.50
N GLN A 94 4.18 -57.46 28.28
CA GLN A 94 2.95 -57.19 27.54
C GLN A 94 2.13 -56.09 28.26
N ARG A 95 1.87 -56.23 29.56
CA ARG A 95 1.15 -55.20 30.34
C ARG A 95 1.86 -53.84 30.34
N ALA A 96 3.18 -53.83 30.46
CA ALA A 96 3.96 -52.59 30.41
C ALA A 96 3.86 -51.93 29.02
N SER A 97 3.91 -52.73 27.95
CA SER A 97 3.77 -52.24 26.57
C SER A 97 2.37 -51.67 26.30
N GLU A 98 1.31 -52.35 26.77
CA GLU A 98 -0.07 -51.89 26.65
C GLU A 98 -0.27 -50.56 27.39
N ALA A 99 0.26 -50.43 28.60
CA ALA A 99 0.17 -49.18 29.37
C ALA A 99 0.92 -48.02 28.68
N GLN A 100 2.09 -48.28 28.11
CA GLN A 100 2.85 -47.27 27.36
C GLN A 100 2.13 -46.88 26.07
N LEU A 101 1.61 -47.86 25.30
CA LEU A 101 0.84 -47.60 24.09
C LEU A 101 -0.40 -46.77 24.41
N ALA A 102 -1.19 -47.16 25.42
CA ALA A 102 -2.36 -46.40 25.85
C ALA A 102 -2.02 -44.95 26.20
N LYS A 103 -0.95 -44.71 26.97
CA LYS A 103 -0.48 -43.36 27.30
C LYS A 103 -0.08 -42.56 26.06
N THR A 104 0.67 -43.17 25.13
CA THR A 104 1.08 -42.49 23.89
C THR A 104 -0.11 -42.19 22.98
N GLU A 105 -1.10 -43.08 22.92
CA GLU A 105 -2.32 -42.85 22.15
C GLU A 105 -3.14 -41.68 22.72
N GLU A 106 -3.27 -41.59 24.04
CA GLU A 106 -3.92 -40.46 24.70
C GLU A 106 -3.18 -39.15 24.41
N GLU A 107 -1.86 -39.15 24.46
CA GLU A 107 -1.06 -37.98 24.12
C GLU A 107 -1.21 -37.58 22.66
N VAL A 108 -1.19 -38.53 21.73
CA VAL A 108 -1.42 -38.27 20.30
C VAL A 108 -2.83 -37.73 20.07
N ARG A 109 -3.85 -38.30 20.71
CA ARG A 109 -5.24 -37.80 20.64
C ARG A 109 -5.34 -36.38 21.17
N ARG A 110 -4.67 -36.07 22.29
CA ARG A 110 -4.61 -34.73 22.87
C ARG A 110 -3.93 -33.74 21.93
N ARG A 111 -2.72 -34.06 21.44
CA ARG A 111 -1.98 -33.20 20.51
C ARG A 111 -2.73 -32.96 19.21
N ARG A 112 -3.44 -33.96 18.68
CA ARG A 112 -4.30 -33.80 17.49
C ARG A 112 -5.44 -32.82 17.73
N ARG A 113 -6.08 -32.86 18.90
CA ARG A 113 -7.14 -31.89 19.25
C ARG A 113 -6.57 -30.48 19.39
N GLU A 114 -5.47 -30.33 20.12
CA GLU A 114 -4.79 -29.03 20.26
C GLU A 114 -4.36 -28.46 18.89
N GLN A 115 -3.92 -29.31 17.97
CA GLN A 115 -3.60 -28.90 16.60
C GLN A 115 -4.85 -28.45 15.83
N GLN A 116 -5.94 -29.21 15.90
CA GLN A 116 -7.22 -28.85 15.27
C GLN A 116 -7.76 -27.51 15.81
N ASP A 117 -7.66 -27.29 17.12
CA ASP A 117 -8.09 -26.04 17.74
C ASP A 117 -7.24 -24.84 17.27
N ARG A 118 -5.92 -25.03 17.15
CA ARG A 118 -5.01 -24.01 16.60
C ARG A 118 -5.30 -23.72 15.13
N ASP A 119 -5.55 -24.74 14.32
CA ASP A 119 -5.88 -24.56 12.90
C ASP A 119 -7.21 -23.79 12.75
N ALA A 120 -8.21 -24.10 13.59
CA ALA A 120 -9.47 -23.37 13.63
C ALA A 120 -9.30 -21.91 14.07
N GLU A 121 -8.40 -21.64 15.01
CA GLU A 121 -8.06 -20.28 15.45
C GLU A 121 -7.34 -19.48 14.35
N ILE A 122 -6.36 -20.09 13.67
CA ILE A 122 -5.67 -19.48 12.53
C ILE A 122 -6.67 -19.11 11.43
N GLU A 123 -7.63 -19.99 11.14
CA GLU A 123 -8.65 -19.74 10.12
C GLU A 123 -9.56 -18.58 10.49
N ARG A 124 -9.94 -18.45 11.77
CA ARG A 124 -10.68 -17.26 12.25
C ARG A 124 -9.87 -15.99 12.06
N TYR A 125 -8.60 -15.98 12.44
CA TYR A 125 -7.74 -14.81 12.26
C TYR A 125 -7.56 -14.44 10.78
N ARG A 126 -7.46 -15.43 9.88
CA ARG A 126 -7.42 -15.19 8.44
C ARG A 126 -8.70 -14.51 7.95
N GLN A 127 -9.86 -15.05 8.31
CA GLN A 127 -11.15 -14.48 7.91
C GLN A 127 -11.37 -13.08 8.48
N GLU A 128 -10.98 -12.84 9.74
CA GLU A 128 -11.04 -11.51 10.34
C GLU A 128 -10.07 -10.53 9.66
N SER A 129 -8.85 -10.97 9.35
CA SER A 129 -7.87 -10.14 8.63
C SER A 129 -8.34 -9.80 7.22
N GLU A 130 -8.94 -10.75 6.51
CA GLU A 130 -9.52 -10.51 5.18
C GLU A 130 -10.70 -9.54 5.24
N ARG A 131 -11.58 -9.67 6.25
CA ARG A 131 -12.67 -8.71 6.50
C ARG A 131 -12.13 -7.31 6.76
N GLN A 132 -11.17 -7.17 7.67
CA GLN A 132 -10.54 -5.88 7.98
C GLN A 132 -9.87 -5.28 6.73
N ARG A 133 -9.18 -6.11 5.93
CA ARG A 133 -8.57 -5.66 4.67
C ARG A 133 -9.63 -5.16 3.70
N ALA A 134 -10.75 -5.87 3.56
CA ALA A 134 -11.86 -5.45 2.71
C ALA A 134 -12.51 -4.15 3.21
N GLU A 135 -12.70 -4.00 4.52
CA GLU A 135 -13.21 -2.77 5.15
C GLU A 135 -12.31 -1.57 4.88
N VAL A 136 -11.00 -1.71 5.09
CA VAL A 136 -10.01 -0.65 4.82
C VAL A 136 -9.99 -0.27 3.34
N LEU A 137 -10.03 -1.25 2.44
CA LEU A 137 -10.06 -0.99 1.00
C LEU A 137 -11.35 -0.28 0.57
N ASN A 138 -12.50 -0.69 1.11
CA ASN A 138 -13.77 -0.04 0.82
C ASN A 138 -13.83 1.39 1.37
N ALA A 139 -13.33 1.60 2.60
CA ALA A 139 -13.22 2.93 3.20
C ALA A 139 -12.32 3.84 2.36
N ALA A 140 -11.10 3.40 2.05
CA ALA A 140 -10.17 4.15 1.21
C ALA A 140 -10.74 4.47 -0.18
N ARG A 141 -11.49 3.53 -0.79
CA ARG A 141 -12.15 3.75 -2.09
C ARG A 141 -13.27 4.79 -2.00
N ASN A 142 -14.03 4.81 -0.91
CA ASN A 142 -15.08 5.79 -0.68
C ASN A 142 -14.49 7.19 -0.40
N GLU A 143 -13.45 7.26 0.44
CA GLU A 143 -12.71 8.51 0.70
C GLU A 143 -12.10 9.07 -0.59
N ALA A 144 -11.45 8.23 -1.41
CA ALA A 144 -10.90 8.67 -2.68
C ALA A 144 -11.98 9.22 -3.63
N ARG A 145 -13.15 8.59 -3.70
CA ARG A 145 -14.28 9.08 -4.51
C ARG A 145 -14.82 10.41 -3.98
N GLU A 146 -14.93 10.56 -2.68
CA GLU A 146 -15.40 11.79 -2.05
C GLU A 146 -14.40 12.94 -2.29
N LEU A 147 -13.11 12.69 -2.09
CA LEU A 147 -12.05 13.66 -2.36
C LEU A 147 -12.05 14.11 -3.83
N LEU A 148 -12.17 13.17 -4.77
CA LEU A 148 -12.28 13.50 -6.19
C LEU A 148 -13.55 14.29 -6.52
N ALA A 149 -14.69 13.95 -5.91
CA ALA A 149 -15.92 14.69 -6.12
C ALA A 149 -15.84 16.12 -5.59
N ASN A 150 -15.24 16.31 -4.40
CA ASN A 150 -15.03 17.63 -3.81
C ASN A 150 -14.04 18.46 -4.64
N ALA A 151 -12.89 17.89 -4.99
CA ALA A 151 -11.89 18.55 -5.83
C ALA A 151 -12.47 18.98 -7.19
N ASN A 152 -13.30 18.14 -7.82
CA ASN A 152 -13.98 18.50 -9.06
C ASN A 152 -14.98 19.64 -8.87
N ARG A 153 -15.78 19.64 -7.79
CA ARG A 153 -16.70 20.74 -7.50
C ARG A 153 -15.96 22.05 -7.33
N ASP A 154 -14.91 22.05 -6.51
CA ASP A 154 -14.09 23.24 -6.24
C ASP A 154 -13.43 23.75 -7.53
N ALA A 155 -12.84 22.87 -8.33
CA ALA A 155 -12.26 23.22 -9.62
C ALA A 155 -13.30 23.84 -10.58
N THR A 156 -14.51 23.27 -10.66
CA THR A 156 -15.56 23.87 -11.51
C THR A 156 -16.08 25.19 -10.98
N GLN A 157 -16.09 25.40 -9.66
CA GLN A 157 -16.47 26.67 -9.07
C GLN A 157 -15.43 27.74 -9.38
N GLU A 158 -14.15 27.45 -9.15
CA GLU A 158 -13.05 28.36 -9.44
C GLU A 158 -12.99 28.73 -10.93
N LEU A 159 -13.22 27.78 -11.83
CA LEU A 159 -13.31 28.06 -13.27
C LEU A 159 -14.45 29.03 -13.59
N ARG A 160 -15.65 28.82 -13.05
CA ARG A 160 -16.79 29.73 -13.28
C ARG A 160 -16.52 31.13 -12.71
N GLU A 161 -15.87 31.21 -11.55
CA GLU A 161 -15.49 32.49 -10.96
C GLU A 161 -14.43 33.22 -11.79
N ALA A 162 -13.44 32.51 -12.30
CA ALA A 162 -12.41 33.05 -13.18
C ALA A 162 -13.01 33.54 -14.51
N GLU A 163 -13.92 32.76 -15.11
CA GLU A 163 -14.67 33.15 -16.31
C GLU A 163 -15.51 34.40 -16.07
N ALA A 164 -16.23 34.47 -14.94
CA ALA A 164 -17.02 35.64 -14.58
C ALA A 164 -16.14 36.89 -14.40
N LYS A 165 -14.98 36.76 -13.73
CA LYS A 165 -13.99 37.84 -13.59
C LYS A 165 -13.44 38.26 -14.96
N GLY A 166 -13.11 37.31 -15.83
CA GLY A 166 -12.64 37.56 -17.20
C GLY A 166 -13.67 38.31 -18.04
N ASN A 167 -14.93 37.89 -18.02
CA ASN A 167 -16.02 38.56 -18.75
C ASN A 167 -16.22 40.00 -18.29
N ARG A 168 -16.14 40.27 -16.97
CA ARG A 168 -16.21 41.65 -16.44
C ARG A 168 -15.06 42.52 -16.95
N LEU A 169 -13.83 42.00 -16.96
CA LEU A 169 -12.66 42.74 -17.49
C LEU A 169 -12.79 42.99 -19.00
N LEU A 170 -13.30 42.03 -19.76
CA LEU A 170 -13.57 42.20 -21.19
C LEU A 170 -14.64 43.27 -21.44
N GLU A 171 -15.69 43.31 -20.63
CA GLU A 171 -16.73 44.34 -20.74
C GLU A 171 -16.20 45.73 -20.37
N GLN A 172 -15.41 45.84 -19.29
CA GLN A 172 -14.75 47.08 -18.90
C GLN A 172 -13.81 47.61 -19.98
N SER A 173 -12.95 46.75 -20.54
CA SER A 173 -12.03 47.14 -21.62
C SER A 173 -12.77 47.55 -22.90
N ARG A 174 -13.87 46.88 -23.25
CA ARG A 174 -14.75 47.30 -24.35
C ARG A 174 -15.33 48.68 -24.09
N HIS A 175 -15.85 48.93 -22.89
CA HIS A 175 -16.41 50.23 -22.54
C HIS A 175 -15.35 51.33 -22.63
N GLN A 176 -14.17 51.13 -22.03
CA GLN A 176 -13.06 52.07 -22.12
C GLN A 176 -12.62 52.33 -23.56
N ALA A 177 -12.53 51.29 -24.39
CA ALA A 177 -12.19 51.44 -25.80
C ALA A 177 -13.23 52.30 -26.54
N THR A 178 -14.52 52.11 -26.27
CA THR A 178 -15.59 52.94 -26.85
C THR A 178 -15.54 54.37 -26.35
N GLU A 179 -15.28 54.60 -25.06
CA GLU A 179 -15.13 55.93 -24.47
C GLU A 179 -13.95 56.68 -25.09
N LEU A 180 -12.78 56.04 -25.20
CA LEU A 180 -11.60 56.62 -25.84
C LEU A 180 -11.83 56.92 -27.33
N THR A 181 -12.54 56.04 -28.04
CA THR A 181 -12.89 56.26 -29.46
C THR A 181 -13.85 57.44 -29.62
N ASN A 182 -14.83 57.58 -28.72
CA ASN A 182 -15.77 58.69 -28.74
C ASN A 182 -15.08 60.01 -28.33
N ALA A 183 -14.21 59.98 -27.32
CA ALA A 183 -13.43 61.13 -26.86
C ALA A 183 -12.51 61.64 -27.98
N THR A 184 -11.74 60.75 -28.62
CA THR A 184 -10.85 61.13 -29.74
C THR A 184 -11.64 61.66 -30.94
N ARG A 185 -12.82 61.10 -31.25
CA ARG A 185 -13.72 61.65 -32.28
C ARG A 185 -14.17 63.06 -31.93
N ALA A 186 -14.61 63.29 -30.69
CA ALA A 186 -15.06 64.61 -30.24
C ALA A 186 -13.92 65.65 -30.26
N GLU A 187 -12.70 65.28 -29.87
CA GLU A 187 -11.52 66.15 -29.98
C GLU A 187 -11.20 66.50 -31.44
N VAL A 188 -11.25 65.53 -32.35
CA VAL A 188 -11.06 65.79 -33.80
C VAL A 188 -12.16 66.71 -34.34
N GLU A 189 -13.42 66.50 -33.97
CA GLU A 189 -14.52 67.38 -34.37
C GLU A 189 -14.31 68.81 -33.86
N GLN A 190 -13.90 68.96 -32.60
CA GLN A 190 -13.58 70.26 -32.00
C GLN A 190 -12.43 70.96 -32.73
N THR A 191 -11.34 70.25 -33.04
CA THR A 191 -10.21 70.83 -33.79
C THR A 191 -10.60 71.23 -35.20
N LEU A 192 -11.44 70.44 -35.88
CA LEU A 192 -11.97 70.77 -37.21
C LEU A 192 -12.91 71.96 -37.16
N GLU A 193 -13.76 72.07 -36.14
CA GLU A 193 -14.64 73.22 -35.94
C GLU A 193 -13.82 74.50 -35.70
N TRP A 194 -12.80 74.42 -34.82
CA TRP A 194 -11.88 75.53 -34.58
C TRP A 194 -11.13 75.95 -35.85
N ALA A 195 -10.61 74.99 -36.62
CA ALA A 195 -9.93 75.26 -37.89
C ALA A 195 -10.87 75.91 -38.92
N ARG A 196 -12.13 75.48 -39.00
CA ARG A 196 -13.15 76.10 -39.86
C ARG A 196 -13.48 77.52 -39.43
N ALA A 197 -13.64 77.78 -38.13
CA ALA A 197 -13.88 79.11 -37.59
C ALA A 197 -12.70 80.06 -37.89
N GLN A 198 -11.47 79.58 -37.70
CA GLN A 198 -10.26 80.34 -38.03
C GLN A 198 -10.15 80.63 -39.53
N ALA A 199 -10.39 79.64 -40.38
CA ALA A 199 -10.41 79.84 -41.84
C ALA A 199 -11.48 80.86 -42.27
N GLY A 200 -12.67 80.81 -41.67
CA GLY A 200 -13.74 81.78 -41.89
C GLY A 200 -13.33 83.21 -41.52
N ALA A 201 -12.65 83.38 -40.38
CA ALA A 201 -12.13 84.69 -39.95
C ALA A 201 -11.05 85.24 -40.90
N ILE A 202 -10.13 84.38 -41.38
CA ILE A 202 -9.10 84.77 -42.36
C ILE A 202 -9.76 85.18 -43.68
N LEU A 203 -10.71 84.39 -44.18
CA LEU A 203 -11.44 84.69 -45.42
C LEU A 203 -12.21 86.01 -45.32
N SER A 204 -12.93 86.24 -44.23
CA SER A 204 -13.66 87.51 -43.99
C SER A 204 -12.71 88.71 -43.96
N ARG A 205 -11.55 88.58 -43.31
CA ARG A 205 -10.52 89.64 -43.31
C ARG A 205 -9.94 89.87 -44.71
N ALA A 206 -9.64 88.81 -45.46
CA ALA A 206 -9.15 88.91 -46.83
C ALA A 206 -10.18 89.54 -47.77
N GLN A 207 -11.46 89.16 -47.64
CA GLN A 207 -12.57 89.76 -48.40
C GLN A 207 -12.67 91.25 -48.11
N THR A 208 -12.70 91.64 -46.83
CA THR A 208 -12.78 93.07 -46.46
C THR A 208 -11.56 93.84 -46.98
N GLY A 209 -10.36 93.28 -46.89
CA GLY A 209 -9.13 93.92 -47.39
C GLY A 209 -9.10 94.05 -48.92
N THR A 210 -9.59 93.04 -49.64
CA THR A 210 -9.70 93.10 -51.11
C THR A 210 -10.76 94.11 -51.55
N GLU A 211 -11.92 94.17 -50.89
CA GLU A 211 -12.94 95.19 -51.13
C GLU A 211 -12.38 96.60 -50.94
N GLN A 212 -11.58 96.83 -49.88
CA GLN A 212 -10.90 98.11 -49.64
C GLN A 212 -9.91 98.46 -50.76
N LEU A 213 -9.11 97.50 -51.23
CA LEU A 213 -8.15 97.73 -52.31
C LEU A 213 -8.83 98.02 -53.65
N LEU A 214 -9.89 97.28 -53.98
CA LEU A 214 -10.64 97.50 -55.23
C LEU A 214 -11.37 98.86 -55.22
N ALA A 215 -11.93 99.25 -54.07
CA ALA A 215 -12.52 100.59 -53.91
C ALA A 215 -11.45 101.69 -54.05
N ALA A 216 -10.26 101.51 -53.49
CA ALA A 216 -9.14 102.44 -53.64
C ALA A 216 -8.62 102.55 -55.09
N ALA A 217 -8.72 101.47 -55.87
CA ALA A 217 -8.39 101.45 -57.30
C ALA A 217 -9.45 102.13 -58.19
N GLY A 218 -10.57 102.59 -57.62
CA GLY A 218 -11.61 103.33 -58.33
C GLY A 218 -12.64 102.48 -59.07
N LEU A 219 -12.69 101.16 -58.82
CA LEU A 219 -13.75 100.30 -59.36
C LEU A 219 -15.06 100.57 -58.61
N GLY A 220 -16.14 100.74 -59.37
CA GLY A 220 -17.49 100.88 -58.81
C GLY A 220 -17.99 99.56 -58.22
N GLU A 221 -18.99 99.62 -57.32
CA GLU A 221 -19.55 98.44 -56.64
C GLU A 221 -20.04 97.34 -57.61
N GLN A 222 -20.48 97.73 -58.80
CA GLN A 222 -20.91 96.84 -59.89
C GLN A 222 -19.74 96.03 -60.49
N GLU A 223 -18.56 96.65 -60.63
CA GLU A 223 -17.38 96.02 -61.22
C GLU A 223 -16.70 95.09 -60.22
N ILE A 224 -16.69 95.47 -58.94
CA ILE A 224 -16.23 94.63 -57.82
C ILE A 224 -17.04 93.34 -57.73
N LYS A 225 -18.38 93.42 -57.88
CA LYS A 225 -19.26 92.23 -57.89
C LYS A 225 -18.91 91.27 -59.04
N ARG A 226 -18.68 91.78 -60.26
CA ARG A 226 -18.30 90.93 -61.41
C ARG A 226 -16.94 90.25 -61.23
N VAL A 227 -15.95 90.97 -60.69
CA VAL A 227 -14.63 90.39 -60.41
C VAL A 227 -14.74 89.29 -59.36
N ALA A 228 -15.48 89.53 -58.27
CA ALA A 228 -15.75 88.54 -57.23
C ALA A 228 -16.44 87.28 -57.77
N GLU A 229 -17.47 87.44 -58.61
CA GLU A 229 -18.15 86.32 -59.28
C GLU A 229 -17.19 85.49 -60.15
N SER A 230 -16.31 86.14 -60.93
CA SER A 230 -15.32 85.43 -61.77
C SER A 230 -14.30 84.63 -60.95
N ILE A 231 -13.87 85.18 -59.80
CA ILE A 231 -12.94 84.50 -58.89
C ILE A 231 -13.62 83.30 -58.25
N VAL A 232 -14.89 83.43 -57.83
CA VAL A 232 -15.66 82.32 -57.26
C VAL A 232 -15.87 81.22 -58.30
N GLU A 233 -16.16 81.55 -59.56
CA GLU A 233 -16.23 80.54 -60.64
C GLU A 233 -14.88 79.84 -60.85
N ALA A 234 -13.78 80.60 -60.95
CA ALA A 234 -12.45 80.02 -61.13
C ALA A 234 -12.04 79.12 -59.94
N ALA A 235 -12.37 79.52 -58.71
CA ALA A 235 -12.11 78.75 -57.50
C ALA A 235 -12.96 77.46 -57.45
N LYS A 236 -14.24 77.52 -57.83
CA LYS A 236 -15.09 76.33 -57.96
C LYS A 236 -14.52 75.36 -59.00
N GLY A 237 -14.12 75.86 -60.17
CA GLY A 237 -13.49 75.05 -61.20
C GLY A 237 -12.19 74.37 -60.74
N SER A 238 -11.37 75.07 -59.95
CA SER A 238 -10.15 74.51 -59.35
C SER A 238 -10.44 73.44 -58.29
N ILE A 239 -11.43 73.65 -57.42
CA ILE A 239 -11.84 72.67 -56.41
C ILE A 239 -12.44 71.42 -57.06
N GLU A 240 -13.26 71.57 -58.10
CA GLU A 240 -13.81 70.44 -58.87
C GLU A 240 -12.71 69.66 -59.60
N ALA A 241 -11.72 70.35 -60.17
CA ALA A 241 -10.54 69.72 -60.75
C ALA A 241 -9.74 68.91 -59.70
N THR A 242 -9.69 69.39 -58.45
CA THR A 242 -8.99 68.72 -57.34
C THR A 242 -9.80 67.59 -56.69
N ARG A 243 -11.14 67.64 -56.76
CA ARG A 243 -12.04 66.56 -56.29
C ARG A 243 -12.11 65.37 -57.23
N THR A 244 -11.59 65.48 -58.45
CA THR A 244 -11.48 64.33 -59.36
C THR A 244 -10.37 63.41 -58.84
N PRO A 245 -10.68 62.21 -58.33
CA PRO A 245 -9.65 61.36 -57.73
C PRO A 245 -8.72 60.82 -58.82
N PRO A 246 -7.39 60.73 -58.59
CA PRO A 246 -6.58 59.79 -59.34
C PRO A 246 -7.07 58.38 -59.00
N ALA A 247 -7.45 57.64 -60.03
CA ALA A 247 -7.65 56.21 -59.92
C ALA A 247 -6.35 55.55 -59.43
N ALA A 248 -6.46 54.76 -58.36
CA ALA A 248 -5.51 53.75 -57.88
C ALA A 248 -4.13 54.19 -57.34
N ALA A 249 -4.00 54.22 -56.00
CA ALA A 249 -2.85 53.76 -55.18
C ALA A 249 -3.16 54.16 -53.72
N ALA A 250 -3.04 53.38 -52.66
CA ALA A 250 -2.39 52.11 -52.41
C ALA A 250 -3.17 51.38 -51.29
N ARG A 251 -3.30 50.06 -51.42
CA ARG A 251 -3.72 49.20 -50.30
C ARG A 251 -2.59 49.16 -49.26
N PRO A 252 -2.83 49.43 -47.96
CA PRO A 252 -1.88 49.06 -46.94
C PRO A 252 -1.94 47.55 -46.67
N ALA A 253 -0.76 46.95 -46.68
CA ALA A 253 -0.28 45.72 -46.06
C ALA A 253 -1.29 44.60 -45.69
N ALA A 254 -1.00 43.43 -46.23
CA ALA A 254 -1.55 42.14 -45.85
C ALA A 254 -1.43 41.88 -44.32
N PRO A 255 -2.43 41.22 -43.70
CA PRO A 255 -2.24 40.65 -42.37
C PRO A 255 -1.22 39.51 -42.46
N VAL A 256 -0.20 39.58 -41.61
CA VAL A 256 0.73 38.50 -41.32
C VAL A 256 -0.09 37.29 -40.87
N ALA A 257 -0.03 36.22 -41.67
CA ALA A 257 -0.53 34.91 -41.29
C ALA A 257 0.21 34.45 -40.03
N ALA A 258 -0.54 34.22 -38.96
CA ALA A 258 -0.05 33.49 -37.79
C ALA A 258 0.39 32.07 -38.22
N PRO A 259 1.43 31.50 -37.59
CA PRO A 259 1.84 30.12 -37.88
C PRO A 259 0.69 29.16 -37.52
N PRO A 260 0.45 28.08 -38.30
CA PRO A 260 -0.45 27.04 -37.89
C PRO A 260 0.13 26.35 -36.65
N VAL A 261 -0.54 26.51 -35.53
CA VAL A 261 -0.42 25.59 -34.39
C VAL A 261 -0.88 24.22 -34.87
N SER A 262 0.08 23.29 -35.03
CA SER A 262 -0.20 21.86 -35.11
C SER A 262 -1.05 21.48 -33.91
N SER A 263 -2.33 21.25 -34.16
CA SER A 263 -3.23 20.50 -33.30
C SER A 263 -3.33 19.12 -33.95
N GLU A 264 -2.52 18.17 -33.47
CA GLU A 264 -2.78 16.75 -33.62
C GLU A 264 -4.10 16.43 -32.89
N PRO A 265 -5.10 15.84 -33.57
CA PRO A 265 -6.20 15.16 -32.92
C PRO A 265 -5.97 13.65 -32.97
N ALA A 266 -6.00 13.05 -31.77
CA ALA A 266 -6.45 11.70 -31.46
C ALA A 266 -5.74 10.51 -32.13
N GLU A 267 -5.03 9.74 -31.31
CA GLU A 267 -5.21 8.29 -31.34
C GLU A 267 -5.39 7.75 -29.92
N GLU A 268 -6.65 7.49 -29.63
CA GLU A 268 -7.20 6.74 -28.51
C GLU A 268 -6.91 5.25 -28.81
N ALA A 269 -5.81 4.72 -28.28
CA ALA A 269 -5.51 3.29 -28.30
C ALA A 269 -5.85 2.68 -26.93
N GLU A 270 -7.12 2.31 -26.84
CA GLU A 270 -7.66 1.07 -26.29
C GLU A 270 -6.71 0.14 -25.49
N ALA A 271 -7.03 0.04 -24.20
CA ALA A 271 -7.04 -1.13 -23.30
C ALA A 271 -5.79 -2.05 -23.11
N PRO A 272 -5.46 -2.38 -21.83
CA PRO A 272 -4.45 -3.37 -21.49
C PRO A 272 -5.02 -4.79 -21.63
N ALA A 273 -4.39 -5.62 -22.47
CA ALA A 273 -4.67 -7.05 -22.54
C ALA A 273 -3.63 -7.86 -21.74
N ALA A 274 -4.18 -8.72 -20.88
CA ALA A 274 -3.62 -9.97 -20.37
C ALA A 274 -2.39 -9.89 -19.46
N VAL A 275 -2.69 -9.79 -18.16
CA VAL A 275 -1.98 -10.53 -17.11
C VAL A 275 -2.09 -12.02 -17.46
N GLU A 276 -0.98 -12.67 -17.78
CA GLU A 276 -0.88 -14.13 -17.75
C GLU A 276 -0.88 -14.56 -16.28
N ASP A 277 -2.07 -14.90 -15.82
CA ASP A 277 -2.34 -15.64 -14.60
C ASP A 277 -2.05 -17.12 -14.90
N GLU A 278 -0.79 -17.54 -14.73
CA GLU A 278 -0.43 -18.96 -14.60
C GLU A 278 -0.88 -19.44 -13.21
N SER A 279 -2.16 -19.76 -13.11
CA SER A 279 -2.68 -20.61 -12.05
C SER A 279 -3.51 -21.76 -12.63
N GLN A 280 -2.96 -22.96 -12.46
CA GLN A 280 -3.69 -24.13 -11.98
C GLN A 280 -4.77 -24.71 -12.93
N HIS A 281 -4.36 -25.71 -13.71
CA HIS A 281 -5.17 -26.91 -13.94
C HIS A 281 -4.32 -28.12 -13.54
N GLU A 282 -4.63 -28.73 -12.41
CA GLU A 282 -5.50 -29.92 -12.35
C GLU A 282 -4.78 -31.15 -12.89
N GLU A 283 -3.96 -31.75 -12.02
CA GLU A 283 -3.65 -33.18 -12.09
C GLU A 283 -4.16 -33.83 -10.80
N GLN A 284 -5.39 -34.33 -10.89
CA GLN A 284 -5.96 -35.44 -10.11
C GLN A 284 -7.12 -36.00 -10.95
N PRO A 285 -7.44 -37.29 -10.90
CA PRO A 285 -7.22 -38.25 -9.81
C PRO A 285 -6.03 -39.22 -9.98
#